data_AF-A0A9E5YNN0-F1
#
_entry.id   AF-A0A9E5YNN0-F1
#
_cell.length_a   1.000
_cell.length_b   1.000
_cell.length_c   1.000
_cell.angle_alpha   90.00
_cell.angle_beta   90.00
_cell.angle_gamma   90.00
#
_symmetry.space_group_name_H-M   'P 1'
#
loop_
_entity.id
_entity.type
_entity.pdbx_description
1 polymer ?
#
loop_
_entity_poly.entity_id
_entity_poly.type
_entity_poly.pdbx_seq_one_letter_code
_entity_poly.pdbx_strand_id
1 'polypeptide(L)'
;MNSTSTDIKEIRKFGIIALVFFGSLCAAGLWMKKPIPTYLFGFLAVLGLGFVLIPLPLKPIYTTWLKIAHLIGQAVTTLILTLAYYMVITPVALAHRLFSGTPFPVKPDKKASSYWVTRTEAAQPKERFLKRY
;
A
#
# COMPACT_ATOMS: atom_id res chain seq x y z
N MET A 1 6.98 1.50 18.52
CA MET A 1 8.25 2.04 17.98
C MET A 1 7.92 3.31 17.24
N ASN A 2 8.14 4.45 17.89
CA ASN A 2 7.71 5.76 17.41
C ASN A 2 8.79 6.31 16.47
N SER A 3 8.76 5.90 15.20
CA SER A 3 9.57 6.55 14.17
C SER A 3 8.98 7.93 13.90
N THR A 4 9.54 8.96 14.54
CA THR A 4 9.22 10.35 14.22
C THR A 4 9.53 10.54 12.74
N SER A 5 8.51 10.61 11.89
CA SER A 5 8.57 10.74 10.42
C SER A 5 9.26 12.00 9.91
N THR A 6 9.93 12.73 10.81
CA THR A 6 10.56 14.03 10.61
C THR A 6 11.89 14.13 11.34
N ASP A 7 12.58 13.00 11.51
CA ASP A 7 13.98 12.98 11.96
C ASP A 7 14.89 13.57 10.86
N ILE A 8 15.93 14.30 11.27
CA ILE A 8 16.89 14.96 10.39
C ILE A 8 17.59 13.92 9.50
N LYS A 9 17.79 12.69 10.00
CA LYS A 9 18.37 11.58 9.22
C LYS A 9 17.50 11.21 8.00
N GLU A 10 16.18 11.18 8.16
CA GLU A 10 15.26 10.85 7.07
C GLU A 10 15.20 11.95 6.01
N ILE A 11 15.25 13.22 6.43
CA ILE A 11 15.36 14.38 5.51
C ILE A 11 16.64 14.29 4.67
N ARG A 12 17.77 13.94 5.30
CA ARG A 12 19.05 13.78 4.59
C ARG A 12 19.04 12.60 3.63
N LYS A 13 18.47 11.46 4.01
CA LYS A 13 18.29 10.30 3.10
C LYS A 13 17.45 10.67 1.89
N PHE A 14 16.34 11.37 2.09
CA PHE A 14 15.51 11.88 0.99
C PHE A 14 16.30 12.79 0.05
N GLY A 15 17.07 13.74 0.61
CA GLY A 15 17.94 14.62 -0.17
C GLY A 15 19.00 13.86 -0.99
N ILE A 16 19.62 12.82 -0.42
CA ILE A 16 20.57 11.95 -1.14
C ILE A 16 19.89 11.20 -2.29
N ILE A 17 18.72 10.60 -2.03
CA ILE A 17 17.97 9.88 -3.07
C ILE A 17 17.59 10.82 -4.20
N ALA A 18 17.08 12.02 -3.87
CA ALA A 18 16.74 13.04 -4.85
C ALA A 18 17.97 13.49 -5.66
N LEU A 19 19.10 13.75 -4.99
CA LEU A 19 20.35 14.14 -5.63
C LEU A 19 20.86 13.07 -6.60
N VAL A 20 20.88 11.80 -6.18
CA VAL A 20 21.33 10.69 -7.05
C VAL A 20 20.38 10.52 -8.23
N PHE A 21 19.07 10.54 -7.98
CA PHE A 21 18.07 10.34 -9.01
C PHE A 21 18.06 11.49 -10.04
N PHE A 22 17.92 12.74 -9.59
CA PHE A 22 17.92 13.90 -10.47
C PHE A 22 19.30 14.19 -11.07
N GLY A 23 20.39 13.90 -10.35
CA GLY A 23 21.75 13.99 -10.85
C GLY A 23 22.01 12.98 -11.99
N SER A 24 21.53 11.75 -11.86
CA SER A 24 21.60 10.75 -12.93
C SER A 24 20.77 11.15 -14.16
N LEU A 25 19.58 11.72 -13.96
CA LEU A 25 18.75 12.23 -15.06
C LEU A 25 19.39 13.45 -15.74
N CYS A 26 20.06 14.33 -14.99
CA CYS A 26 20.82 15.43 -15.53
C CYS A 26 22.00 14.93 -16.40
N ALA A 27 22.75 13.94 -15.91
CA ALA A 27 23.84 13.31 -16.66
C ALA A 27 23.35 12.64 -17.96
N ALA A 28 22.21 11.95 -17.91
CA ALA A 28 21.56 11.38 -19.09
C ALA A 28 21.05 12.46 -20.07
N GLY A 29 20.53 13.58 -19.56
CA GLY A 29 20.11 14.73 -20.36
C GLY A 29 21.27 15.40 -21.11
N LEU A 30 22.44 15.49 -20.45
CA LEU A 30 23.69 15.97 -21.05
C LEU A 30 24.15 15.05 -22.19
N TRP A 31 24.06 13.73 -22.00
CA TRP A 31 24.36 12.74 -23.04
C TRP A 31 23.43 12.87 -24.26
N MET A 32 22.14 13.19 -24.04
CA MET A 32 21.15 13.36 -25.11
C MET A 32 21.16 14.76 -25.76
N LYS A 33 22.09 15.66 -25.37
CA LYS A 33 22.23 17.05 -25.86
C LYS A 33 20.94 17.86 -25.90
N LYS A 34 19.97 17.55 -25.03
CA LYS A 34 18.74 18.34 -24.91
C LYS A 34 18.94 19.38 -23.80
N PRO A 35 18.98 20.69 -24.11
CA PRO A 35 19.34 21.72 -23.13
C PRO A 35 18.24 21.90 -22.07
N ILE A 36 16.96 21.85 -22.48
CA ILE A 36 15.82 22.13 -21.60
C ILE A 36 15.71 21.12 -20.44
N PRO A 37 15.75 19.78 -20.65
CA PRO A 37 15.73 18.81 -19.55
C PRO A 37 16.95 18.91 -18.64
N THR A 38 18.11 19.25 -19.20
CA THR A 38 19.38 19.32 -18.46
C THR A 38 19.37 20.41 -17.40
N TYR A 39 18.94 21.63 -17.74
CA TYR A 39 18.85 22.72 -16.77
C TYR A 39 17.82 22.44 -15.68
N LEU A 40 16.68 21.85 -16.04
CA LEU A 40 15.62 21.48 -15.09
C LEU A 40 16.12 20.44 -14.09
N PHE A 41 16.72 19.34 -14.55
CA PHE A 41 17.23 18.29 -13.67
C PHE A 41 18.46 18.73 -12.87
N GLY A 42 19.31 19.60 -13.44
CA GLY A 42 20.41 20.23 -12.71
C GLY A 42 19.93 21.10 -11.55
N PHE A 43 18.90 21.92 -11.76
CA PHE A 43 18.29 22.72 -10.69
C PHE A 43 17.70 21.84 -9.58
N LEU A 44 17.00 20.76 -9.95
CA LEU A 44 16.44 19.80 -8.98
C LEU A 44 17.55 19.06 -8.20
N ALA A 45 18.67 18.75 -8.82
CA ALA A 45 19.82 18.14 -8.15
C ALA A 45 20.45 19.09 -7.11
N VAL A 46 20.58 20.38 -7.45
CA VAL A 46 21.05 21.41 -6.51
C VAL A 46 20.07 21.59 -5.34
N LEU A 47 18.77 21.54 -5.62
CA LEU A 47 17.74 21.56 -4.59
C LEU A 47 17.86 20.35 -3.65
N GLY A 48 18.11 19.15 -4.19
CA GLY A 48 18.41 17.94 -3.43
C GLY A 48 19.65 18.08 -2.53
N LEU A 49 20.70 18.74 -3.03
CA LEU A 49 21.92 19.06 -2.29
C LEU A 49 21.64 20.05 -1.15
N GLY A 50 20.73 21.01 -1.36
CA GLY A 50 20.20 21.91 -0.33
C GLY A 50 19.49 21.17 0.82
N PHE A 51 18.70 20.14 0.52
CA PHE A 51 18.09 19.27 1.54
C PHE A 51 19.11 18.49 2.39
N VAL A 52 20.30 18.20 1.83
CA VAL A 52 21.38 17.49 2.54
C VAL A 52 22.18 18.43 3.46
N LEU A 53 22.44 19.67 3.00
CA LEU A 53 23.27 20.65 3.71
C LEU A 53 22.51 21.45 4.76
N ILE A 54 21.23 21.79 4.53
CA ILE A 54 20.47 22.68 5.43
C ILE A 54 19.08 22.07 5.74
N PRO A 55 19.02 21.00 6.56
CA PRO A 55 17.76 20.27 6.82
C PRO A 55 16.75 21.02 7.72
N LEU A 56 17.21 21.97 8.55
CA LEU A 56 16.36 22.68 9.52
C LEU A 56 15.24 23.56 8.89
N PRO A 57 15.54 24.51 7.98
CA PRO A 57 14.52 25.36 7.36
C PRO A 57 13.68 24.63 6.31
N LEU A 58 14.18 23.51 5.77
CA LEU A 58 13.50 22.71 4.75
C LEU A 58 12.57 21.63 5.32
N LYS A 59 12.57 21.44 6.65
CA LYS A 59 11.69 20.52 7.37
C LYS A 59 10.17 20.73 7.11
N PRO A 60 9.60 21.96 7.14
CA PRO A 60 8.17 22.15 6.88
C PRO A 60 7.79 21.77 5.45
N ILE A 61 8.64 22.07 4.47
CA ILE A 61 8.43 21.70 3.05
C ILE A 61 8.43 20.18 2.88
N TYR A 62 9.42 19.50 3.45
CA TYR A 62 9.50 18.03 3.44
C TYR A 62 8.24 17.39 4.08
N THR A 63 7.77 17.96 5.18
CA THR A 63 6.59 17.44 5.89
C THR A 63 5.31 17.60 5.08
N THR A 64 5.11 18.76 4.44
CA THR A 64 3.96 18.99 3.55
C THR A 64 4.02 18.07 2.33
N TRP A 65 5.20 17.90 1.74
CA TRP A 65 5.41 16.98 0.64
C TRP A 65 5.06 15.53 1.01
N LEU A 66 5.51 15.06 2.18
CA LEU A 66 5.16 13.73 2.68
C LEU A 66 3.65 13.56 2.89
N LYS A 67 2.95 14.57 3.39
CA LYS A 67 1.48 14.52 3.54
C LYS A 67 0.80 14.33 2.19
N ILE A 68 1.23 15.07 1.17
CA ILE A 68 0.69 14.95 -0.19
C ILE A 68 0.98 13.54 -0.74
N ALA A 69 2.24 13.07 -0.61
CA ALA A 69 2.62 11.73 -1.04
C ALA A 69 1.80 10.65 -0.34
N HIS A 70 1.49 10.82 0.95
CA HIS A 70 0.66 9.89 1.70
C HIS A 70 -0.79 9.88 1.22
N LEU A 71 -1.38 11.04 0.96
CA LEU A 71 -2.74 11.13 0.39
C LEU A 71 -2.83 10.45 -0.98
N ILE A 72 -1.84 10.69 -1.85
CA ILE A 72 -1.74 10.03 -3.15
C ILE A 72 -1.59 8.51 -2.96
N GLY A 73 -0.71 8.08 -2.05
CA GLY A 73 -0.49 6.67 -1.75
C GLY A 73 -1.76 5.97 -1.24
N GLN A 74 -2.53 6.64 -0.38
CA GLN A 74 -3.82 6.13 0.09
C GLN A 74 -4.83 6.03 -1.05
N ALA A 75 -4.93 7.04 -1.91
CA ALA A 75 -5.80 7.02 -3.08
C ALA A 75 -5.45 5.88 -4.04
N VAL A 76 -4.16 5.70 -4.36
CA VAL A 76 -3.67 4.63 -5.24
C VAL A 76 -3.92 3.25 -4.62
N THR A 77 -3.63 3.07 -3.32
CA THR A 77 -3.86 1.80 -2.63
C THR A 77 -5.35 1.45 -2.64
N THR A 78 -6.21 2.43 -2.34
CA THR A 78 -7.67 2.24 -2.37
C THR A 78 -8.15 1.91 -3.78
N LEU A 79 -7.64 2.61 -4.80
CA LEU A 79 -7.97 2.37 -6.20
C LEU A 79 -7.58 0.96 -6.64
N ILE A 80 -6.34 0.54 -6.38
CA ILE A 80 -5.83 -0.79 -6.75
C ILE A 80 -6.63 -1.88 -6.04
N LEU A 81 -6.89 -1.71 -4.74
CA LEU A 81 -7.66 -2.70 -3.97
C LEU A 81 -9.10 -2.80 -4.46
N THR A 82 -9.73 -1.65 -4.76
CA THR A 82 -11.07 -1.59 -5.34
C THR A 82 -11.09 -2.30 -6.69
N LEU A 83 -10.13 -1.99 -7.57
CA LEU A 83 -10.03 -2.61 -8.89
C LEU A 83 -9.82 -4.12 -8.77
N ALA A 84 -8.92 -4.57 -7.91
CA ALA A 84 -8.68 -6.00 -7.67
C ALA A 84 -9.93 -6.70 -7.13
N TYR A 85 -10.67 -6.06 -6.22
CA TYR A 85 -11.92 -6.61 -5.70
C TYR A 85 -12.97 -6.78 -6.80
N TYR A 86 -13.19 -5.76 -7.63
CA TYR A 86 -14.23 -5.80 -8.66
C TYR A 86 -13.83 -6.58 -9.92
N MET A 87 -12.55 -6.59 -10.30
CA MET A 87 -12.09 -7.28 -11.51
C MET A 87 -11.66 -8.73 -11.27
N VAL A 88 -11.25 -9.09 -10.05
CA VAL A 88 -10.76 -10.44 -9.75
C VAL A 88 -11.69 -11.14 -8.77
N ILE A 89 -11.85 -10.60 -7.57
CA ILE A 89 -12.58 -11.29 -6.49
C ILE A 89 -14.06 -11.47 -6.85
N THR A 90 -14.70 -10.39 -7.31
CA THR A 90 -16.13 -10.37 -7.64
C THR A 90 -16.50 -11.34 -8.77
N PRO A 91 -15.82 -11.34 -9.94
CA PRO A 91 -16.16 -12.28 -11.01
C PRO A 91 -15.82 -13.72 -10.64
N VAL A 92 -14.74 -13.96 -9.88
CA VAL A 92 -14.43 -15.31 -9.36
C VAL A 92 -15.53 -15.79 -8.42
N ALA A 93 -15.98 -14.95 -7.49
CA ALA A 93 -17.08 -15.28 -6.58
C ALA A 93 -18.41 -15.49 -7.32
N LEU A 94 -18.69 -14.69 -8.35
CA LEU A 94 -19.87 -14.83 -9.18
C LEU A 94 -19.83 -16.12 -10.00
N ALA A 95 -18.69 -16.42 -10.63
CA ALA A 95 -18.47 -17.68 -11.35
C ALA A 95 -18.64 -18.87 -10.41
N HIS A 96 -18.03 -18.86 -9.22
CA HIS A 96 -18.22 -19.90 -8.22
C HIS A 96 -19.70 -20.06 -7.82
N ARG A 97 -20.44 -18.95 -7.65
CA ARG A 97 -21.87 -19.00 -7.35
C ARG A 97 -22.69 -19.63 -8.48
N LEU A 98 -22.30 -19.42 -9.74
CA LEU A 98 -22.98 -19.98 -10.91
C LEU A 98 -22.65 -21.48 -11.10
N PHE A 99 -21.39 -21.89 -10.92
CA PHE A 99 -20.95 -23.25 -11.21
C PHE A 99 -21.01 -24.21 -10.00
N SER A 100 -20.82 -23.71 -8.78
CA SER A 100 -20.68 -24.55 -7.57
C SER A 100 -21.84 -24.40 -6.58
N GLY A 101 -22.85 -23.57 -6.91
CA GLY A 101 -24.03 -23.34 -6.07
C GLY A 101 -23.74 -22.51 -4.82
N THR A 102 -24.78 -22.26 -4.00
CA THR A 102 -24.64 -21.55 -2.72
C THR A 102 -24.15 -22.52 -1.62
N PRO A 103 -23.01 -22.27 -0.97
CA PRO A 103 -22.45 -23.16 0.06
C PRO A 103 -23.29 -23.25 1.34
N PHE A 104 -24.23 -22.32 1.54
CA PHE A 104 -25.17 -22.34 2.65
C PHE A 104 -26.60 -22.17 2.14
N PRO A 105 -27.60 -22.79 2.80
CA PRO A 105 -29.00 -22.48 2.57
C PRO A 105 -29.26 -21.02 3.00
N VAL A 106 -29.27 -20.11 2.02
CA VAL A 106 -29.49 -18.67 2.24
C VAL A 106 -30.96 -18.37 2.58
N LYS A 107 -31.86 -19.33 2.32
CA LYS A 107 -33.28 -19.21 2.59
C LYS A 107 -33.66 -20.04 3.81
N PRO A 108 -34.41 -19.47 4.78
CA PRO A 108 -35.02 -20.25 5.84
C PRO A 108 -35.97 -21.28 5.22
N ASP A 109 -35.74 -22.55 5.50
CA ASP A 109 -36.66 -23.61 5.17
C ASP A 109 -37.81 -23.61 6.19
N LYS A 110 -39.02 -23.27 5.73
CA LYS A 110 -40.24 -23.25 6.56
C LYS A 110 -40.74 -24.64 6.92
N LYS A 111 -40.24 -25.69 6.25
CA LYS A 111 -40.61 -27.09 6.51
C LYS A 111 -39.61 -27.81 7.42
N ALA A 112 -38.44 -27.21 7.69
CA ALA A 112 -37.45 -27.80 8.57
C ALA A 112 -37.89 -27.65 10.03
N SER A 113 -38.01 -28.78 10.74
CA SER A 113 -38.29 -28.80 12.18
C SER A 113 -37.11 -28.32 13.03
N SER A 114 -35.89 -28.41 12.48
CA SER A 114 -34.65 -28.05 13.15
C SER A 114 -33.53 -27.84 12.13
N TYR A 115 -32.72 -26.79 12.29
CA TYR A 115 -31.48 -26.59 11.53
C TYR A 115 -30.28 -27.34 12.14
N TRP A 116 -30.49 -28.07 13.24
CA TRP A 116 -29.44 -28.83 13.88
C TRP A 116 -29.03 -30.02 13.01
N VAL A 117 -27.79 -29.99 12.55
CA VAL A 117 -27.17 -31.13 11.84
C VAL A 117 -26.62 -32.10 12.88
N THR A 118 -27.17 -33.32 12.90
CA THR A 118 -26.64 -34.40 13.74
C THR A 118 -25.21 -34.70 13.30
N ARG A 119 -24.26 -34.61 14.24
CA ARG A 119 -22.88 -34.98 13.96
C ARG A 119 -22.75 -36.50 14.04
N THR A 120 -22.16 -37.10 13.02
CA THR A 120 -21.82 -38.54 13.01
C THR A 120 -20.61 -38.83 13.89
N GLU A 121 -19.74 -37.84 14.10
CA GLU A 121 -18.57 -37.98 14.95
C GLU A 121 -18.89 -37.75 16.43
N ALA A 122 -18.31 -38.59 17.29
CA ALA A 122 -18.39 -38.43 18.73
C ALA A 122 -17.76 -37.09 19.17
N ALA A 123 -18.31 -36.50 20.23
CA ALA A 123 -17.77 -35.28 20.80
C ALA A 123 -16.29 -35.49 21.16
N GLN A 124 -15.43 -34.62 20.62
CA GLN A 124 -14.00 -34.69 20.87
C GLN A 124 -13.73 -34.51 22.37
N PRO A 125 -12.84 -35.32 22.98
CA PRO A 125 -12.54 -35.23 24.40
C PRO A 125 -12.00 -33.84 24.74
N LYS A 126 -12.41 -33.30 25.89
CA LYS A 126 -12.05 -31.94 26.34
C LYS A 126 -10.53 -31.71 26.35
N GLU A 127 -9.76 -32.77 26.54
CA GLU A 127 -8.29 -32.80 26.55
C GLU A 127 -7.64 -32.40 25.21
N ARG A 128 -8.34 -32.59 24.08
CA ARG A 128 -7.84 -32.24 22.75
C ARG A 128 -7.91 -30.73 22.48
N PHE A 129 -8.67 -29.98 23.26
CA PHE A 129 -8.72 -28.53 23.16
C PHE A 129 -7.61 -27.94 24.03
N LEU A 130 -6.55 -27.43 23.40
CA LEU A 130 -5.53 -26.63 24.08
C LEU A 130 -6.23 -25.48 24.82
N LYS A 131 -5.99 -25.36 26.12
CA LYS A 131 -6.46 -24.21 26.91
C LYS A 131 -5.91 -22.93 26.28
N ARG A 132 -6.77 -22.21 25.55
CA ARG A 132 -6.51 -20.82 25.16
C ARG A 132 -6.72 -19.99 26.42
N TYR A 133 -5.62 -19.68 27.11
CA TYR A 133 -5.55 -18.66 28.14
C TYR A 133 -5.65 -17.27 27.50
#